data_AF-A0A251VFI5-F1
#
_entry.id   AF-A0A251VFI5-F1
#
_cell.length_a   1.000
_cell.length_b   1.000
_cell.length_c   1.000
_cell.angle_alpha   90.00
_cell.angle_beta   90.00
_cell.angle_gamma   90.00
#
_symmetry.space_group_name_H-M   'P 1'
#
loop_
_entity.id
_entity.type
_entity.pdbx_description
1 polymer ?
#
loop_
_entity_poly.entity_id
_entity_poly.type
_entity_poly.pdbx_seq_one_letter_code
_entity_poly.pdbx_strand_id
1 'polypeptide(L)'
;MGMKKKKGRKAGKYKIRWIAWGKMTRPKQHGGFHLGDLRSASLALMIKWWWKYKAKPEELWVKVIKSMHQSNRCYKIIPINNKFAGIWKDIVAAGKELGDMGISASEELVAEVGTGNTVNFWLDNWCCGRTFKERFLALIKIVTNRQVKVVDCVTKLEKEN
;
A
#
# COMPACT_ATOMS: atom_id res chain seq x y z
N MET A 1 -30.02 -31.48 11.39
CA MET A 1 -29.77 -31.52 9.92
C MET A 1 -28.43 -32.22 9.68
N GLY A 2 -28.44 -33.34 8.96
CA GLY A 2 -27.46 -34.44 9.11
C GLY A 2 -26.03 -34.16 8.64
N MET A 3 -25.06 -34.52 9.50
CA MET A 3 -23.64 -34.63 9.17
C MET A 3 -23.40 -35.83 8.23
N LYS A 4 -23.13 -35.57 6.95
CA LYS A 4 -22.70 -36.62 6.00
C LYS A 4 -21.24 -37.02 6.28
N LYS A 5 -21.03 -38.17 6.93
CA LYS A 5 -19.77 -38.92 6.94
C LYS A 5 -19.41 -39.32 5.50
N LYS A 6 -18.35 -38.75 4.91
CA LYS A 6 -17.77 -39.24 3.65
C LYS A 6 -16.88 -40.45 3.94
N LYS A 7 -17.27 -41.61 3.40
CA LYS A 7 -16.53 -42.89 3.40
C LYS A 7 -15.12 -42.73 2.80
N GLY A 8 -14.16 -43.41 3.41
CA GLY A 8 -12.76 -43.44 3.00
C GLY A 8 -12.49 -44.17 1.67
N ARG A 9 -11.37 -43.81 1.03
CA ARG A 9 -10.78 -44.52 -0.11
C ARG A 9 -9.31 -44.86 0.19
N LYS A 10 -8.91 -46.07 -0.20
CA LYS A 10 -7.67 -46.79 0.14
C LYS A 10 -6.37 -46.06 -0.25
N ALA A 11 -5.31 -46.44 0.45
CA ALA A 11 -4.02 -45.77 0.57
C ALA A 11 -3.05 -46.00 -0.60
N GLY A 12 -2.57 -44.90 -1.19
CA GLY A 12 -1.27 -44.82 -1.86
C GLY A 12 -0.30 -44.08 -0.93
N LYS A 13 0.95 -44.57 -0.83
CA LYS A 13 1.92 -44.25 0.25
C LYS A 13 2.45 -42.81 0.33
N TYR A 14 1.96 -41.88 -0.49
CA TYR A 14 2.28 -40.45 -0.38
C TYR A 14 1.01 -39.61 -0.54
N LYS A 15 0.17 -39.60 0.50
CA LYS A 15 -1.04 -38.77 0.52
C LYS A 15 -0.70 -37.44 1.19
N ILE A 16 -0.76 -36.36 0.41
CA ILE A 16 -0.64 -34.99 0.94
C ILE A 16 -1.69 -34.83 2.05
N ARG A 17 -1.21 -34.60 3.27
CA ARG A 17 -2.07 -34.30 4.41
C ARG A 17 -2.43 -32.83 4.36
N TRP A 18 -3.64 -32.53 3.92
CA TRP A 18 -4.19 -31.18 4.00
C TRP A 18 -4.39 -30.81 5.47
N ILE A 19 -3.55 -29.91 5.97
CA ILE A 19 -3.69 -29.31 7.29
C ILE A 19 -4.35 -27.94 7.09
N ALA A 20 -5.36 -27.62 7.90
CA ALA A 20 -5.98 -26.31 7.86
C ALA A 20 -4.94 -25.21 8.15
N TRP A 21 -4.92 -24.15 7.34
CA TRP A 21 -3.92 -23.07 7.44
C TRP A 21 -3.85 -22.46 8.84
N GLY A 22 -5.01 -22.24 9.49
CA GLY A 22 -5.09 -21.73 10.87
C GLY A 22 -4.53 -22.66 11.95
N LYS A 23 -4.19 -23.92 11.65
CA LYS A 23 -3.39 -24.78 12.54
C LYS A 23 -1.89 -24.61 12.29
N MET A 24 -1.51 -24.30 11.06
CA MET A 24 -0.11 -24.15 10.65
C MET A 24 0.47 -22.79 11.05
N THR A 25 -0.35 -21.73 11.07
CA THR A 25 0.08 -20.37 11.43
C THR A 25 0.20 -20.13 12.94
N ARG A 26 -0.14 -21.13 13.78
CA ARG A 26 -0.04 -20.99 15.24
C ARG A 26 1.42 -20.82 15.68
N PRO A 27 1.67 -20.14 16.80
CA PRO A 27 2.99 -20.10 17.41
C PRO A 27 3.54 -21.50 17.63
N LYS A 28 4.86 -21.67 17.50
CA LYS A 28 5.55 -22.96 17.69
C LYS A 28 5.24 -23.59 19.07
N GLN A 29 5.04 -22.76 20.09
CA GLN A 29 4.63 -23.15 21.44
C GLN A 29 3.26 -23.84 21.50
N HIS A 30 2.42 -23.72 20.47
CA HIS A 30 1.09 -24.32 20.39
C HIS A 30 0.99 -25.37 19.26
N GLY A 31 2.13 -25.92 18.83
CA GLY A 31 2.21 -26.96 17.81
C GLY A 31 1.99 -26.48 16.37
N GLY A 32 2.10 -25.17 16.12
CA GLY A 32 2.11 -24.60 14.78
C GLY A 32 3.52 -24.40 14.21
N PHE A 33 3.61 -23.99 12.95
CA PHE A 33 4.88 -23.80 12.23
C PHE A 33 5.39 -22.36 12.28
N HIS A 34 4.71 -21.47 13.02
CA HIS A 34 5.06 -20.04 13.09
C HIS A 34 5.12 -19.35 11.71
N LEU A 35 4.38 -19.86 10.72
CA LEU A 35 4.17 -19.13 9.47
C LEU A 35 3.19 -17.99 9.74
N GLY A 36 3.55 -16.79 9.32
CA GLY A 36 2.65 -15.63 9.42
C GLY A 36 1.32 -15.87 8.72
N ASP A 37 0.30 -15.11 9.08
CA ASP A 37 -1.00 -15.22 8.42
C ASP A 37 -0.89 -14.89 6.92
N LEU A 38 -1.51 -15.73 6.09
CA LEU A 38 -1.44 -15.59 4.63
C LEU A 38 -2.15 -14.32 4.18
N ARG A 39 -3.19 -13.88 4.90
CA ARG A 39 -3.88 -12.62 4.60
C ARG A 39 -2.98 -11.43 4.89
N SER A 40 -2.31 -11.40 6.04
CA SER A 40 -1.30 -10.37 6.33
C SER A 40 -0.19 -10.32 5.27
N ALA A 41 0.33 -11.48 4.83
CA ALA A 41 1.33 -11.53 3.77
C ALA A 41 0.80 -11.01 2.42
N SER A 42 -0.45 -11.33 2.09
CA SER A 42 -1.11 -10.87 0.87
C SER A 42 -1.32 -9.35 0.89
N LEU A 43 -1.74 -8.79 2.02
CA LEU A 43 -1.89 -7.36 2.23
C LEU A 43 -0.54 -6.63 2.13
N ALA A 44 0.49 -7.15 2.80
CA ALA A 44 1.84 -6.60 2.72
C ALA A 44 2.36 -6.57 1.28
N LEU A 45 2.09 -7.64 0.50
CA LEU A 45 2.46 -7.67 -0.92
C LEU A 45 1.70 -6.59 -1.72
N MET A 46 0.40 -6.40 -1.48
CA MET A 46 -0.39 -5.35 -2.12
C MET A 46 0.12 -3.95 -1.76
N ILE A 47 0.45 -3.68 -0.49
CA ILE A 47 1.05 -2.41 -0.08
C ILE A 47 2.44 -2.21 -0.69
N LYS A 48 3.22 -3.28 -0.87
CA LYS A 48 4.51 -3.19 -1.59
C LYS A 48 4.33 -2.69 -3.03
N TRP A 49 3.19 -2.96 -3.67
CA TRP A 49 2.89 -2.38 -4.99
C TRP A 49 2.63 -0.88 -4.94
N TRP A 50 2.06 -0.34 -3.85
CA TRP A 50 1.95 1.11 -3.66
C TRP A 50 3.32 1.76 -3.62
N TRP A 51 4.24 1.16 -2.86
CA TRP A 51 5.62 1.63 -2.80
C TRP A 51 6.28 1.58 -4.18
N LYS A 52 6.18 0.47 -4.92
CA LYS A 52 6.74 0.37 -6.28
C LYS A 52 6.17 1.43 -7.22
N TYR A 53 4.87 1.68 -7.15
CA TYR A 53 4.19 2.70 -7.96
C TYR A 53 4.78 4.10 -7.75
N LYS A 54 5.12 4.43 -6.50
CA LYS A 54 5.74 5.72 -6.14
C LYS A 54 7.23 5.77 -6.43
N ALA A 55 7.95 4.70 -6.10
CA ALA A 55 9.41 4.64 -6.22
C ALA A 55 9.88 4.67 -7.69
N LYS A 56 9.11 4.08 -8.61
CA LYS A 56 9.52 3.93 -10.01
C LYS A 56 8.48 4.48 -10.99
N PRO A 57 8.33 5.82 -11.06
CA PRO A 57 7.30 6.46 -11.86
C PRO A 57 7.43 6.22 -13.38
N GLU A 58 8.62 5.82 -13.84
CA GLU A 58 8.96 5.65 -15.26
C GLU A 58 8.63 4.26 -15.84
N GLU A 59 8.35 3.27 -14.99
CA GLU A 59 7.99 1.94 -15.47
C GLU A 59 6.68 1.98 -16.26
N LEU A 60 6.59 1.22 -17.35
CA LEU A 60 5.46 1.25 -18.29
C LEU A 60 4.11 1.01 -17.59
N TRP A 61 4.05 0.02 -16.69
CA TRP A 61 2.82 -0.27 -15.95
C TRP A 61 2.38 0.91 -15.08
N VAL A 62 3.32 1.67 -14.50
CA VAL A 62 3.01 2.88 -13.74
C VAL A 62 2.42 3.94 -14.65
N LYS A 63 2.96 4.13 -15.85
CA LYS A 63 2.43 5.06 -16.86
C LYS A 63 1.00 4.69 -17.29
N VAL A 64 0.74 3.41 -17.50
CA VAL A 64 -0.61 2.89 -17.83
C VAL A 64 -1.60 3.10 -16.68
N ILE A 65 -1.21 2.77 -15.45
CA ILE A 65 -2.05 3.01 -14.28
C ILE A 65 -2.31 4.51 -14.07
N LYS A 66 -1.29 5.36 -14.26
CA LYS A 66 -1.44 6.81 -14.22
C LYS A 66 -2.45 7.30 -15.26
N SER A 67 -2.34 6.88 -16.53
CA SER A 67 -3.25 7.36 -17.58
C SER A 67 -4.71 6.95 -17.34
N MET A 68 -4.96 5.78 -16.73
CA MET A 68 -6.31 5.30 -16.46
C MET A 68 -6.92 5.86 -15.15
N HIS A 69 -6.11 5.92 -14.09
CA HIS A 69 -6.61 6.18 -12.74
C HIS A 69 -6.29 7.58 -12.20
N GLN A 70 -5.26 8.25 -12.72
CA GLN A 70 -4.88 9.58 -12.23
C GLN A 70 -5.89 10.62 -12.71
N SER A 71 -6.31 11.49 -11.80
CA SER A 71 -7.20 12.61 -12.08
C SER A 71 -6.62 13.89 -11.54
N ASN A 72 -6.64 14.96 -12.33
CA ASN A 72 -6.22 16.30 -11.90
C ASN A 72 -7.19 16.93 -10.87
N ARG A 73 -8.39 16.35 -10.69
CA ARG A 73 -9.40 16.89 -9.76
C ARG A 73 -9.28 16.34 -8.34
N CYS A 74 -8.72 15.14 -8.17
CA CYS A 74 -8.66 14.46 -6.88
C CYS A 74 -7.27 13.88 -6.64
N TYR A 75 -6.51 14.54 -5.76
CA TYR A 75 -5.17 14.10 -5.36
C TYR A 75 -5.27 13.16 -4.15
N LYS A 76 -5.16 11.86 -4.45
CA LYS A 76 -4.95 10.79 -3.47
C LYS A 76 -3.51 10.31 -3.57
N ILE A 77 -2.96 9.78 -2.48
CA ILE A 77 -1.60 9.22 -2.44
C ILE A 77 -1.46 8.14 -3.54
N ILE A 78 -2.44 7.23 -3.62
CA ILE A 78 -2.56 6.27 -4.72
C ILE A 78 -3.83 6.58 -5.52
N PRO A 79 -3.73 6.81 -6.84
CA PRO A 79 -4.88 7.18 -7.64
C PRO A 79 -5.79 5.97 -7.90
N ILE A 80 -7.09 6.23 -7.83
CA ILE A 80 -8.13 5.25 -8.13
C ILE A 80 -9.25 5.95 -8.89
N ASN A 81 -9.65 5.31 -9.99
CA ASN A 81 -10.78 5.74 -10.80
C ASN A 81 -11.81 4.63 -10.78
N ASN A 82 -12.97 4.91 -10.18
CA ASN A 82 -14.03 3.93 -9.96
C ASN A 82 -14.70 3.44 -11.25
N LYS A 83 -14.47 4.11 -12.39
CA LYS A 83 -14.96 3.67 -13.69
C LYS A 83 -14.28 2.40 -14.20
N PHE A 84 -13.04 2.18 -13.79
CA PHE A 84 -12.26 1.02 -14.21
C PHE A 84 -12.26 -0.02 -13.08
N ALA A 85 -12.68 -1.24 -13.41
CA ALA A 85 -12.52 -2.40 -12.55
C ALA A 85 -11.16 -3.07 -12.81
N GLY A 86 -10.61 -3.77 -11.82
CA GLY A 86 -9.41 -4.58 -12.00
C GLY A 86 -8.53 -4.67 -10.76
N ILE A 87 -7.44 -5.41 -10.91
CA ILE A 87 -6.48 -5.75 -9.84
C ILE A 87 -5.93 -4.51 -9.14
N TRP A 88 -5.75 -3.39 -9.86
CA TRP A 88 -5.30 -2.15 -9.26
C TRP A 88 -6.26 -1.64 -8.18
N LYS A 89 -7.58 -1.81 -8.38
CA LYS A 89 -8.60 -1.43 -7.41
C LYS A 89 -8.48 -2.25 -6.12
N ASP A 90 -8.21 -3.55 -6.25
CA ASP A 90 -8.01 -4.44 -5.10
C ASP A 90 -6.72 -4.09 -4.35
N ILE A 91 -5.65 -3.77 -5.09
CA ILE A 91 -4.40 -3.27 -4.51
C ILE A 91 -4.66 -1.99 -3.72
N VAL A 92 -5.45 -1.04 -4.23
CA VAL A 92 -5.81 0.18 -3.48
C VAL A 92 -6.77 -0.10 -2.33
N ALA A 93 -7.66 -1.09 -2.44
CA ALA A 93 -8.56 -1.47 -1.35
C ALA A 93 -7.79 -2.09 -0.17
N ALA A 94 -6.69 -2.81 -0.44
CA ALA A 94 -5.85 -3.42 0.59
C ALA A 94 -5.32 -2.41 1.62
N GLY A 95 -5.02 -1.18 1.21
CA GLY A 95 -4.58 -0.15 2.16
C GLY A 95 -5.72 0.39 3.03
N LYS A 96 -6.96 0.36 2.54
CA LYS A 96 -8.12 0.64 3.39
C LYS A 96 -8.31 -0.47 4.42
N GLU A 97 -8.24 -1.73 3.98
CA GLU A 97 -8.35 -2.89 4.88
C GLU A 97 -7.27 -2.87 5.97
N LEU A 98 -6.05 -2.48 5.61
CA LEU A 98 -4.96 -2.31 6.58
C LEU A 98 -5.24 -1.16 7.57
N GLY A 99 -5.85 -0.07 7.09
CA GLY A 99 -6.32 1.04 7.91
C GLY A 99 -7.43 0.63 8.89
N ASP A 100 -8.35 -0.25 8.46
CA ASP A 100 -9.39 -0.81 9.33
C ASP A 100 -8.79 -1.68 10.45
N MET A 101 -7.58 -2.22 10.26
CA MET A 101 -6.79 -2.91 11.29
C MET A 101 -5.92 -1.97 12.14
N GLY A 102 -6.00 -0.65 11.93
CA GLY A 102 -5.25 0.36 12.67
C GLY A 102 -3.87 0.69 12.10
N ILE A 103 -3.52 0.15 10.93
CA ILE A 103 -2.23 0.42 10.26
C ILE A 103 -2.47 1.31 9.04
N SER A 104 -2.10 2.57 9.15
CA SER A 104 -2.28 3.54 8.06
C SER A 104 -1.16 3.44 7.03
N ALA A 105 -1.40 2.71 5.93
CA ALA A 105 -0.42 2.53 4.86
C ALA A 105 0.11 3.87 4.28
N SER A 106 -0.71 4.93 4.33
CA SER A 106 -0.31 6.28 3.89
C SER A 106 0.68 6.97 4.83
N GLU A 107 0.61 6.70 6.13
CA GLU A 107 1.53 7.29 7.12
C GLU A 107 2.87 6.56 7.09
N GLU A 108 2.86 5.24 6.85
CA GLU A 108 4.05 4.40 6.73
C GLU A 108 4.80 4.58 5.41
N LEU A 109 4.12 5.02 4.34
CA LEU A 109 4.76 5.32 3.05
C LEU A 109 5.42 6.70 3.08
N VAL A 110 6.63 6.74 3.63
CA VAL A 110 7.46 7.95 3.65
C VAL A 110 8.33 8.03 2.41
N ALA A 111 8.25 9.16 1.70
CA ALA A 111 9.08 9.49 0.56
C ALA A 111 10.42 10.08 1.05
N GLU A 112 11.52 9.51 0.58
CA GLU A 112 12.84 10.09 0.78
C GLU A 112 13.04 11.27 -0.19
N VAL A 113 13.36 12.44 0.34
CA VAL A 113 13.43 13.68 -0.46
C VAL A 113 14.56 13.64 -1.49
N GLY A 114 15.74 13.14 -1.10
CA GLY A 114 16.93 13.18 -1.94
C GLY A 114 17.20 14.61 -2.46
N THR A 115 17.15 14.81 -3.77
CA THR A 115 17.31 16.11 -4.44
C THR A 115 16.03 16.96 -4.47
N GLY A 116 14.86 16.38 -4.14
CA GLY A 116 13.58 17.08 -4.10
C GLY A 116 12.84 17.20 -5.44
N ASN A 117 13.42 16.75 -6.57
CA ASN A 117 12.80 16.85 -7.90
C ASN A 117 11.66 15.84 -8.13
N THR A 118 11.67 14.71 -7.41
CA THR A 118 10.71 13.62 -7.61
C THR A 118 9.50 13.75 -6.69
N VAL A 119 9.73 14.25 -5.46
CA VAL A 119 8.74 14.35 -4.39
C VAL A 119 7.90 15.61 -4.52
N ASN A 120 6.58 15.49 -4.42
CA ASN A 120 5.67 16.63 -4.41
C ASN A 120 5.53 17.18 -2.99
N PHE A 121 5.70 18.49 -2.83
CA PHE A 121 5.72 19.17 -1.53
C PHE A 121 4.44 18.94 -0.72
N TRP A 122 3.27 19.12 -1.35
CA TRP A 122 1.97 19.04 -0.67
C TRP A 122 1.39 17.63 -0.57
N LEU A 123 1.69 16.78 -1.56
CA LEU A 123 0.92 15.56 -1.83
C LEU A 123 1.61 14.28 -1.36
N ASP A 124 2.93 14.30 -1.24
CA ASP A 124 3.69 13.15 -0.76
C ASP A 124 4.02 13.34 0.73
N ASN A 125 4.04 12.23 1.47
CA ASN A 125 4.45 12.20 2.86
C ASN A 125 5.98 12.08 2.90
N TRP A 126 6.68 13.20 2.93
CA TRP A 126 8.14 13.24 3.00
C TRP A 126 8.66 13.79 4.33
N CYS A 127 7.75 14.25 5.19
CA CYS A 127 8.06 14.80 6.50
C CYS A 127 6.88 14.59 7.44
N CYS A 128 7.15 14.22 8.70
CA CYS A 128 6.16 14.12 9.78
C CYS A 128 5.07 13.05 9.64
N GLY A 129 5.26 12.01 8.83
CA GLY A 129 4.34 10.86 8.78
C GLY A 129 2.95 11.16 8.21
N ARG A 130 2.71 12.36 7.68
CA ARG A 130 1.46 12.80 7.03
C ARG A 130 1.77 13.77 5.91
N THR A 131 0.82 13.96 4.99
CA THR A 131 1.01 14.93 3.91
C THR A 131 0.83 16.36 4.41
N PHE A 132 1.57 17.33 3.84
CA PHE A 132 1.39 18.74 4.17
C PHE A 132 -0.02 19.25 3.84
N LYS A 133 -0.66 18.67 2.81
CA LYS A 133 -2.07 18.93 2.49
C LYS A 133 -3.01 18.64 3.67
N GLU A 134 -2.79 17.56 4.39
CA GLU A 134 -3.63 17.17 5.53
C GLU A 134 -3.37 18.05 6.75
N ARG A 135 -2.12 18.49 6.93
CA ARG A 135 -1.74 19.36 8.05
C ARG A 135 -2.18 20.82 7.86
N PHE A 136 -2.13 21.32 6.63
CA PHE A 136 -2.39 22.73 6.32
C PHE A 136 -3.53 22.89 5.31
N LEU A 137 -4.73 22.49 5.72
CA LEU A 137 -5.96 22.54 4.90
C LEU A 137 -6.33 23.95 4.43
N ALA A 138 -5.96 25.00 5.17
CA ALA A 138 -6.20 26.38 4.76
C ALA A 138 -5.28 26.80 3.60
N LEU A 139 -3.99 26.46 3.68
CA LEU A 139 -3.00 26.82 2.67
C LEU A 139 -3.28 26.13 1.34
N ILE A 140 -3.60 24.83 1.36
CA ILE A 140 -3.83 24.07 0.11
C ILE A 140 -5.05 24.58 -0.69
N LYS A 141 -5.98 25.30 -0.05
CA LYS A 141 -7.12 25.94 -0.74
C LYS A 141 -6.68 27.15 -1.57
N ILE A 142 -5.65 27.86 -1.12
CA ILE A 142 -5.14 29.09 -1.73
C ILE A 142 -4.08 28.79 -2.80
N VAL A 143 -3.35 27.67 -2.65
CA VAL A 143 -2.27 27.27 -3.57
C VAL A 143 -2.79 27.01 -4.98
N THR A 144 -2.20 27.73 -5.94
CA THR A 144 -2.46 27.59 -7.39
C THR A 144 -1.93 26.28 -7.95
N ASN A 145 -0.68 25.90 -7.62
CA ASN A 145 -0.06 24.66 -8.08
C ASN A 145 0.14 23.67 -6.92
N ARG A 146 -0.72 22.65 -6.86
CA ARG A 146 -0.68 21.61 -5.82
C ARG A 146 0.36 20.52 -6.08
N GLN A 147 0.98 20.50 -7.26
CA GLN A 147 1.99 19.51 -7.67
C GLN A 147 3.43 20.05 -7.64
N VAL A 148 3.64 21.19 -6.96
CA VAL A 148 4.98 21.77 -6.80
C VAL A 148 5.94 20.78 -6.13
N LYS A 149 7.19 20.77 -6.59
CA LYS A 149 8.24 19.87 -6.09
C LYS A 149 8.87 20.42 -4.84
N VAL A 150 9.44 19.54 -4.02
CA VAL A 150 10.13 19.95 -2.78
C VAL A 150 11.30 20.90 -3.09
N VAL A 151 12.03 20.64 -4.18
CA VAL A 151 13.15 21.48 -4.62
C VAL A 151 12.75 22.94 -4.86
N ASP A 152 11.54 23.20 -5.37
CA ASP A 152 11.07 24.54 -5.70
C ASP A 152 10.57 25.30 -4.46
N CYS A 153 10.27 24.59 -3.38
CA CYS A 153 9.69 25.15 -2.16
C CYS A 153 10.70 25.26 -1.01
N VAL A 154 11.77 24.49 -1.04
CA VAL A 154 12.76 24.43 0.05
C VAL A 154 14.06 25.01 -0.45
N THR A 155 14.44 26.17 0.07
CA THR A 155 15.81 26.65 -0.02
C THR A 155 16.66 25.84 0.96
N LYS A 156 17.81 25.35 0.51
CA LYS A 156 18.80 24.81 1.44
C LYS A 156 19.20 25.97 2.36
N LEU A 157 18.92 25.83 3.65
CA LEU A 157 19.62 26.65 4.64
C LEU A 157 21.08 26.22 4.53
N GLU A 158 21.91 27.08 3.92
CA GLU A 158 23.35 26.94 4.05
C GLU A 158 23.63 26.84 5.54
N LYS A 159 24.19 25.71 5.96
CA LYS A 159 24.72 25.61 7.31
C LYS A 159 25.84 26.63 7.39
N GLU A 160 25.60 27.75 8.08
CA GLU A 160 26.69 28.51 8.66
C GLU A 160 27.41 27.60 9.65
N ASN A 161 28.72 27.43 9.39
CA ASN A 161 29.78 26.78 10.17
C ASN A 161 29.94 25.26 10.05
#